data_AF-A0A9D1GC69-F1
#
_entry.id   AF-A0A9D1GC69-F1
#
_cell.length_a   1.000
_cell.length_b   1.000
_cell.length_c   1.000
_cell.angle_alpha   90.00
_cell.angle_beta   90.00
_cell.angle_gamma   90.00
#
_symmetry.space_group_name_H-M   'P 1'
#
loop_
_entity.id
_entity.type
_entity.pdbx_description
1 polymer ?
#
loop_
_entity_poly.entity_id
_entity_poly.type
_entity_poly.pdbx_seq_one_letter_code
_entity_poly.pdbx_strand_id
1 'polypeptide(L)'
;EILKENKKFIIIALVIIVLLLIGITYAYLRTTLEGEKEYVIRAGTLDLTMEEGNELTLESVIPLEDEEGMKLNGFTFSLTNNGNIESDYSIYLDDIELDEGESRIPDSSIRYSLTQNDEVLMTRNMTTMGSNPNRRVDFGTIGVDETINYTLRIWIDYDATTEEAGGKSFKGKLRVVATQPVGEEVGAVLLNNIPEENQYDDGVDTFITGEDPNNYIWYSGKLWRAVSVHNTEKTVKLVTQWNISATNYGPSTNYEDSFIKEWLNDTTVDGFLGSLRNYENFIVTDSVWDTTMETRELGEVTRPAGTTIATDAVGLLNIYEYQSSSGINASSYNNSYLNNSLRWWTLTPLSTSRMYVVNNTGLGYDRGPSDTASIRPSINLKSSVKILDGDGTIDNPYRLNGDSDTNLEGMLLNTRYSGEYITFGIGENNLYRIVSHETEGLTKIISAEPLKDSGTFKNIEFGSNTMFSSTNTIGTFLNGEYLTNYVGEKYSSMIEDSTTWYTGQVGSLTSYKLAKYKDTNMSGYTTSTKSKVGLLRYGELMAGQFDVGDNRITYWILTKTDDTMVHGMGNYGTVYDIYPYALYGVKPALNLKSNVVITGGNGTKNSPFTLSLAS
;
A
#
# COMPACT_ATOMS: atom_id res chain seq x y z
N GLU A 1 26.57 -7.50 -53.75
CA GLU A 1 25.19 -6.92 -53.75
C GLU A 1 24.17 -7.64 -52.87
N ILE A 2 24.34 -8.94 -52.55
CA ILE A 2 23.42 -9.71 -51.69
C ILE A 2 23.29 -9.17 -50.24
N LEU A 3 24.28 -8.40 -49.76
CA LEU A 3 24.28 -7.79 -48.41
C LEU A 3 23.43 -6.50 -48.26
N LYS A 4 22.98 -5.88 -49.36
CA LYS A 4 22.15 -4.66 -49.28
C LYS A 4 20.65 -4.96 -49.20
N GLU A 5 20.17 -6.04 -49.82
CA GLU A 5 18.75 -6.44 -49.76
C GLU A 5 18.37 -7.13 -48.44
N ASN A 6 19.33 -7.73 -47.72
CA ASN A 6 19.05 -8.45 -46.47
C ASN A 6 19.14 -7.59 -45.20
N LYS A 7 19.53 -6.31 -45.28
CA LYS A 7 19.60 -5.44 -44.09
C LYS A 7 18.25 -5.23 -43.42
N LYS A 8 17.17 -5.07 -44.18
CA LYS A 8 15.80 -4.98 -43.61
C LYS A 8 15.39 -6.28 -42.93
N PHE A 9 15.71 -7.43 -43.52
CA PHE A 9 15.36 -8.74 -42.96
C PHE A 9 16.15 -9.06 -41.68
N ILE A 10 17.43 -8.69 -41.64
CA ILE A 10 18.29 -8.84 -40.46
C ILE A 10 17.84 -7.90 -39.33
N ILE A 11 17.46 -6.66 -39.64
CA ILE A 11 16.94 -5.71 -38.63
C ILE A 11 15.59 -6.18 -38.09
N ILE A 12 14.68 -6.68 -38.93
CA ILE A 12 13.39 -7.24 -38.49
C ILE A 12 13.60 -8.50 -37.65
N ALA A 13 14.53 -9.38 -38.02
CA ALA A 13 14.86 -10.56 -37.23
C ALA A 13 15.50 -10.20 -35.86
N LEU A 14 16.35 -9.17 -35.80
CA LEU A 14 16.91 -8.66 -34.53
C LEU A 14 15.84 -8.01 -33.66
N VAL A 15 14.91 -7.25 -34.25
CA VAL A 15 13.76 -6.67 -33.52
C VAL A 15 12.81 -7.77 -33.03
N ILE A 16 12.58 -8.84 -33.81
CA ILE A 16 11.78 -9.99 -33.37
C ILE A 16 12.50 -10.77 -32.27
N ILE A 17 13.83 -10.93 -32.33
CA ILE A 17 14.60 -11.58 -31.25
C ILE A 17 14.59 -10.72 -29.98
N VAL A 18 14.71 -9.38 -30.10
CA VAL A 18 14.57 -8.47 -28.96
C VAL A 18 13.14 -8.48 -28.42
N LEU A 19 12.10 -8.57 -29.28
CA LEU A 19 10.70 -8.73 -28.85
C LEU A 19 10.40 -10.12 -28.27
N LEU A 20 11.12 -11.16 -28.68
CA LEU A 20 11.04 -12.52 -28.09
C LEU A 20 11.83 -12.60 -26.77
N LEU A 21 12.87 -11.77 -26.57
CA LEU A 21 13.59 -11.63 -25.31
C LEU A 21 12.83 -10.74 -24.30
N ILE A 22 12.13 -9.70 -24.77
CA ILE A 22 11.15 -8.93 -23.99
C ILE A 22 9.87 -9.76 -23.75
N GLY A 23 9.63 -10.76 -24.59
CA GLY A 23 8.54 -11.72 -24.53
C GLY A 23 8.90 -13.05 -23.89
N ILE A 24 9.95 -13.12 -23.04
CA ILE A 24 10.02 -14.19 -22.04
C ILE A 24 9.02 -13.81 -20.96
N THR A 25 7.74 -13.91 -21.29
CA THR A 25 6.71 -14.02 -20.27
C THR A 25 7.08 -15.29 -19.50
N TYR A 26 7.56 -15.13 -18.27
CA TYR A 26 7.83 -16.27 -17.39
C TYR A 26 6.55 -17.11 -17.37
N ALA A 27 6.68 -18.34 -17.87
CA ALA A 27 5.54 -19.22 -18.01
C ALA A 27 5.07 -19.61 -16.61
N TYR A 28 3.95 -19.04 -16.18
CA TYR A 28 3.18 -19.57 -15.07
C TYR A 28 2.74 -20.98 -15.44
N LEU A 29 3.03 -21.97 -14.60
CA LEU A 29 2.30 -23.23 -14.66
C LEU A 29 1.03 -23.08 -13.83
N ARG A 30 -0.01 -22.53 -14.46
CA ARG A 30 -1.34 -22.37 -13.87
C ARG A 30 -2.19 -23.56 -14.27
N THR A 31 -2.51 -24.43 -13.31
CA THR A 31 -3.53 -25.48 -13.49
C THR A 31 -4.77 -25.08 -12.72
N THR A 32 -5.91 -25.00 -13.42
CA THR A 32 -7.24 -24.95 -12.82
C THR A 32 -7.92 -26.25 -13.15
N LEU A 33 -8.21 -27.08 -12.16
CA LEU A 33 -8.98 -28.32 -12.32
C LEU A 33 -10.21 -28.24 -11.43
N GLU A 34 -11.37 -28.41 -12.06
CA GLU A 34 -12.64 -28.62 -11.36
C GLU A 34 -12.92 -30.13 -11.35
N GLY A 35 -13.00 -30.74 -10.16
CA GLY A 35 -13.27 -32.17 -10.02
C GLY A 35 -13.74 -32.55 -8.62
N GLU A 36 -14.81 -33.36 -8.58
CA GLU A 36 -15.54 -33.80 -7.38
C GLU A 36 -14.68 -34.75 -6.50
N LYS A 37 -14.38 -34.32 -5.27
CA LYS A 37 -13.80 -35.06 -4.12
C LYS A 37 -12.28 -35.19 -3.96
N GLU A 38 -11.46 -34.95 -4.98
CA GLU A 38 -10.00 -34.79 -4.82
C GLU A 38 -9.49 -33.72 -5.78
N TYR A 39 -9.04 -32.57 -5.26
CA TYR A 39 -8.47 -31.52 -6.09
C TYR A 39 -6.96 -31.68 -6.13
N VAL A 40 -6.48 -32.45 -7.11
CA VAL A 40 -5.04 -32.57 -7.38
C VAL A 40 -4.65 -31.53 -8.43
N ILE A 41 -3.95 -30.48 -8.01
CA ILE A 41 -3.39 -29.46 -8.92
C ILE A 41 -2.01 -29.94 -9.33
N ARG A 42 -1.92 -30.48 -10.56
CA ARG A 42 -0.63 -30.85 -11.17
C ARG A 42 -0.24 -29.91 -12.28
N ALA A 43 0.94 -29.33 -12.14
CA ALA A 43 1.59 -28.57 -13.18
C ALA A 43 3.11 -28.64 -12.97
N GLY A 44 3.82 -29.42 -13.80
CA GLY A 44 5.29 -29.47 -13.74
C GLY A 44 5.76 -30.08 -12.43
N THR A 45 6.44 -29.30 -11.58
CA THR A 45 6.87 -29.66 -10.23
C THR A 45 5.82 -29.33 -9.14
N LEU A 46 4.73 -28.65 -9.51
CA LEU A 46 3.58 -28.37 -8.62
C LEU A 46 2.72 -29.62 -8.51
N ASP A 47 2.63 -30.13 -7.30
CA ASP A 47 1.72 -31.20 -6.90
C ASP A 47 1.08 -30.82 -5.57
N LEU A 48 -0.04 -30.09 -5.65
CA LEU A 48 -0.84 -29.79 -4.47
C LEU A 48 -2.07 -30.68 -4.46
N THR A 49 -2.33 -31.25 -3.28
CA THR A 49 -3.53 -32.03 -3.05
C THR A 49 -4.34 -31.34 -1.97
N MET A 50 -5.61 -31.05 -2.28
CA MET A 50 -6.60 -30.72 -1.26
C MET A 50 -7.45 -31.95 -0.98
N GLU A 51 -7.47 -32.38 0.28
CA GLU A 51 -8.29 -33.49 0.75
C GLU A 51 -9.43 -32.95 1.62
N GLU A 52 -10.67 -33.15 1.19
CA GLU A 52 -11.86 -32.76 1.96
C GLU A 52 -12.24 -33.88 2.93
N GLY A 53 -12.33 -33.57 4.22
CA GLY A 53 -12.66 -34.55 5.27
C GLY A 53 -14.16 -34.82 5.41
N ASN A 54 -15.01 -33.90 4.97
CA ASN A 54 -16.47 -33.97 5.02
C ASN A 54 -17.11 -33.12 3.89
N GLU A 55 -18.44 -33.01 3.84
CA GLU A 55 -19.13 -32.16 2.85
C GLU A 55 -19.29 -30.73 3.37
N LEU A 56 -19.02 -29.72 2.53
CA LEU A 56 -19.19 -28.32 2.86
C LEU A 56 -20.68 -27.93 2.87
N THR A 57 -21.29 -28.00 4.04
CA THR A 57 -22.72 -27.72 4.26
C THR A 57 -22.92 -26.89 5.54
N LEU A 58 -24.06 -26.21 5.64
CA LEU A 58 -24.47 -25.57 6.90
C LEU A 58 -24.86 -26.66 7.90
N GLU A 59 -24.10 -26.79 8.98
CA GLU A 59 -24.39 -27.77 10.05
C GLU A 59 -25.65 -27.39 10.84
N SER A 60 -25.93 -26.10 10.97
CA SER A 60 -27.13 -25.55 11.61
C SER A 60 -27.89 -24.64 10.66
N VAL A 61 -29.21 -24.85 10.60
CA VAL A 61 -30.16 -24.04 9.81
C VAL A 61 -30.96 -23.06 10.67
N ILE A 62 -30.52 -22.82 11.90
CA ILE A 62 -31.04 -21.76 12.77
C ILE A 62 -29.97 -20.67 12.99
N PRO A 63 -30.35 -19.40 13.14
CA PRO A 63 -29.44 -18.31 13.53
C PRO A 63 -28.67 -18.63 14.82
N LEU A 64 -27.35 -18.38 14.84
CA LEU A 64 -26.47 -18.64 15.99
C LEU A 64 -25.60 -17.43 16.30
N GLU A 65 -25.39 -17.16 17.60
CA GLU A 65 -24.33 -16.26 18.05
C GLU A 65 -22.95 -16.88 17.77
N ASP A 66 -21.91 -16.06 17.66
CA ASP A 66 -20.55 -16.52 17.37
C ASP A 66 -20.05 -17.60 18.36
N GLU A 67 -20.37 -17.47 19.65
CA GLU A 67 -19.94 -18.45 20.67
C GLU A 67 -20.50 -19.85 20.38
N GLU A 68 -21.73 -19.94 19.86
CA GLU A 68 -22.36 -21.20 19.49
C GLU A 68 -21.92 -21.68 18.10
N GLY A 69 -21.80 -20.77 17.13
CA GLY A 69 -21.29 -21.08 15.79
C GLY A 69 -19.87 -21.64 15.80
N MET A 70 -19.02 -21.18 16.73
CA MET A 70 -17.67 -21.70 16.93
C MET A 70 -17.62 -23.14 17.48
N LYS A 71 -18.71 -23.63 18.09
CA LYS A 71 -18.81 -25.00 18.62
C LYS A 71 -19.21 -26.01 17.54
N LEU A 72 -19.58 -25.56 16.34
CA LEU A 72 -19.86 -26.42 15.20
C LEU A 72 -18.61 -27.23 14.82
N ASN A 73 -18.81 -28.43 14.28
CA ASN A 73 -17.72 -29.29 13.85
C ASN A 73 -16.94 -28.65 12.68
N GLY A 74 -17.66 -27.99 11.77
CA GLY A 74 -17.08 -27.31 10.61
C GLY A 74 -16.65 -28.25 9.49
N PHE A 75 -16.37 -27.67 8.33
CA PHE A 75 -15.82 -28.35 7.17
C PHE A 75 -14.29 -28.44 7.28
N THR A 76 -13.75 -29.66 7.26
CA THR A 76 -12.31 -29.89 7.41
C THR A 76 -11.69 -30.20 6.06
N PHE A 77 -10.51 -29.62 5.80
CA PHE A 77 -9.73 -29.95 4.63
C PHE A 77 -8.24 -29.76 4.93
N SER A 78 -7.39 -30.51 4.24
CA SER A 78 -5.94 -30.32 4.29
C SER A 78 -5.43 -29.87 2.94
N LEU A 79 -4.39 -29.04 2.94
CA LEU A 79 -3.62 -28.70 1.75
C LEU A 79 -2.22 -29.27 1.94
N THR A 80 -1.79 -30.14 1.03
CA THR A 80 -0.45 -30.76 1.07
C THR A 80 0.33 -30.46 -0.18
N ASN A 81 1.59 -30.04 -0.02
CA ASN A 81 2.54 -29.87 -1.12
C ASN A 81 3.40 -31.12 -1.30
N ASN A 82 2.97 -31.98 -2.23
CA ASN A 82 3.68 -33.16 -2.68
C ASN A 82 4.71 -32.84 -3.78
N GLY A 83 4.81 -31.57 -4.18
CA GLY A 83 5.80 -31.07 -5.11
C GLY A 83 7.18 -30.99 -4.48
N ASN A 84 8.17 -30.64 -5.28
CA ASN A 84 9.56 -30.51 -4.88
C ASN A 84 10.02 -29.03 -4.77
N ILE A 85 9.07 -28.09 -4.82
CA ILE A 85 9.29 -26.66 -4.63
C ILE A 85 8.19 -26.12 -3.71
N GLU A 86 8.55 -25.23 -2.79
CA GLU A 86 7.63 -24.38 -2.04
C GLU A 86 6.67 -23.65 -3.00
N SER A 87 5.39 -23.56 -2.66
CA SER A 87 4.36 -23.02 -3.56
C SER A 87 3.46 -22.02 -2.83
N ASP A 88 3.08 -20.94 -3.50
CA ASP A 88 2.00 -20.08 -3.00
C ASP A 88 0.65 -20.68 -3.37
N TYR A 89 -0.35 -20.44 -2.52
CA TYR A 89 -1.72 -20.86 -2.76
C TYR A 89 -2.73 -19.79 -2.34
N SER A 90 -3.91 -19.84 -2.92
CA SER A 90 -5.10 -19.10 -2.52
C SER A 90 -6.31 -20.03 -2.58
N ILE A 91 -7.06 -20.09 -1.49
CA ILE A 91 -8.29 -20.88 -1.34
C ILE A 91 -9.47 -19.94 -1.49
N TYR A 92 -10.40 -20.30 -2.37
CA TYR A 92 -11.63 -19.56 -2.64
C TYR A 92 -12.85 -20.41 -2.29
N LEU A 93 -13.93 -19.76 -1.87
CA LEU A 93 -15.24 -20.36 -1.61
C LEU A 93 -16.21 -19.93 -2.71
N ASP A 94 -16.44 -20.83 -3.66
CA ASP A 94 -17.33 -20.58 -4.79
C ASP A 94 -18.74 -21.13 -4.50
N ASP A 95 -19.77 -20.47 -5.01
CA ASP A 95 -21.14 -20.97 -4.94
C ASP A 95 -21.35 -22.16 -5.87
N ILE A 96 -22.12 -23.13 -5.39
CA ILE A 96 -22.71 -24.20 -6.21
C ILE A 96 -24.12 -23.77 -6.63
N GLU A 97 -24.54 -24.11 -7.86
CA GLU A 97 -25.91 -23.87 -8.32
C GLU A 97 -26.93 -24.55 -7.38
N LEU A 98 -28.03 -23.84 -7.08
CA LEU A 98 -29.10 -24.37 -6.22
C LEU A 98 -30.11 -25.18 -7.05
N ASP A 99 -30.89 -26.04 -6.38
CA ASP A 99 -31.93 -26.81 -7.07
C ASP A 99 -33.08 -25.89 -7.50
N GLU A 100 -33.83 -26.29 -8.54
CA GLU A 100 -34.95 -25.51 -9.07
C GLU A 100 -35.99 -25.24 -7.97
N GLY A 101 -36.23 -23.95 -7.69
CA GLY A 101 -37.17 -23.50 -6.64
C GLY A 101 -36.53 -23.17 -5.29
N GLU A 102 -35.23 -23.42 -5.10
CA GLU A 102 -34.49 -22.93 -3.93
C GLU A 102 -34.05 -21.47 -4.10
N SER A 103 -33.86 -20.76 -2.98
CA SER A 103 -33.31 -19.40 -2.95
C SER A 103 -32.06 -19.37 -2.09
N ARG A 104 -31.06 -18.55 -2.45
CA ARG A 104 -29.78 -18.48 -1.74
C ARG A 104 -29.84 -17.58 -0.51
N ILE A 105 -29.22 -18.01 0.57
CA ILE A 105 -28.99 -17.15 1.75
C ILE A 105 -27.98 -16.07 1.35
N PRO A 106 -28.27 -14.77 1.57
CA PRO A 106 -27.33 -13.70 1.24
C PRO A 106 -26.10 -13.76 2.14
N ASP A 107 -24.94 -13.40 1.59
CA ASP A 107 -23.65 -13.44 2.31
C ASP A 107 -23.68 -12.59 3.60
N SER A 108 -24.47 -11.51 3.62
CA SER A 108 -24.64 -10.65 4.80
C SER A 108 -25.27 -11.36 5.99
N SER A 109 -25.99 -12.45 5.77
CA SER A 109 -26.64 -13.25 6.81
C SER A 109 -25.85 -14.50 7.19
N ILE A 110 -24.60 -14.60 6.73
CA ILE A 110 -23.73 -15.75 6.96
C ILE A 110 -22.49 -15.29 7.73
N ARG A 111 -22.19 -15.98 8.82
CA ARG A 111 -20.94 -15.89 9.58
C ARG A 111 -20.04 -17.05 9.21
N TYR A 112 -18.74 -16.85 9.34
CA TYR A 112 -17.76 -17.91 9.21
C TYR A 112 -16.63 -17.77 10.23
N SER A 113 -15.95 -18.90 10.47
CA SER A 113 -14.66 -18.93 11.14
C SER A 113 -13.70 -19.86 10.41
N LEU A 114 -12.43 -19.50 10.37
CA LEU A 114 -11.37 -20.33 9.83
C LEU A 114 -10.37 -20.67 10.94
N THR A 115 -10.14 -21.96 11.15
CA THR A 115 -9.06 -22.49 11.97
C THR A 115 -7.98 -23.06 11.06
N GLN A 116 -6.72 -22.75 11.34
CA GLN A 116 -5.54 -23.28 10.65
C GLN A 116 -4.63 -23.92 11.69
N ASN A 117 -4.25 -25.19 11.52
CA ASN A 117 -3.35 -25.93 12.43
C ASN A 117 -3.70 -25.73 13.92
N ASP A 118 -4.99 -25.92 14.25
CA ASP A 118 -5.58 -25.76 15.59
C ASP A 118 -5.66 -24.32 16.14
N GLU A 119 -5.21 -23.31 15.39
CA GLU A 119 -5.35 -21.89 15.75
C GLU A 119 -6.51 -21.23 15.01
N VAL A 120 -7.40 -20.55 15.74
CA VAL A 120 -8.50 -19.79 15.14
C VAL A 120 -7.95 -18.49 14.55
N LEU A 121 -7.92 -18.39 13.21
CA LEU A 121 -7.42 -17.22 12.52
C LEU A 121 -8.41 -16.05 12.56
N MET A 122 -9.69 -16.34 12.36
CA MET A 122 -10.73 -15.30 12.28
C MET A 122 -12.13 -15.84 12.49
N THR A 123 -13.03 -14.94 12.92
CA THR A 123 -14.49 -15.13 12.94
C THR A 123 -15.16 -13.84 12.46
N ARG A 124 -15.82 -13.87 11.29
CA ARG A 124 -16.30 -12.67 10.58
C ARG A 124 -17.59 -12.94 9.79
N ASN A 125 -18.18 -11.89 9.24
CA ASN A 125 -19.28 -11.99 8.28
C ASN A 125 -18.74 -12.39 6.90
N MET A 126 -19.45 -13.23 6.15
CA MET A 126 -18.97 -13.77 4.88
C MET A 126 -18.71 -12.68 3.83
N THR A 127 -19.40 -11.55 3.90
CA THR A 127 -19.14 -10.38 3.04
C THR A 127 -17.69 -9.89 3.11
N THR A 128 -16.96 -10.16 4.19
CA THR A 128 -15.54 -9.77 4.31
C THR A 128 -14.60 -10.61 3.44
N MET A 129 -15.04 -11.76 2.92
CA MET A 129 -14.25 -12.58 1.99
C MET A 129 -14.24 -12.02 0.56
N GLY A 130 -15.13 -11.08 0.24
CA GLY A 130 -15.46 -10.66 -1.12
C GLY A 130 -16.79 -11.24 -1.60
N SER A 131 -17.03 -11.20 -2.90
CA SER A 131 -18.23 -11.75 -3.55
C SER A 131 -17.87 -12.97 -4.39
N ASN A 132 -18.77 -13.95 -4.51
CA ASN A 132 -18.60 -15.10 -5.40
C ASN A 132 -18.40 -14.66 -6.87
N PRO A 133 -17.45 -15.23 -7.65
CA PRO A 133 -16.54 -16.37 -7.37
C PRO A 133 -15.20 -16.00 -6.73
N ASN A 134 -15.07 -14.82 -6.12
CA ASN A 134 -13.82 -14.33 -5.55
C ASN A 134 -13.86 -14.23 -4.01
N ARG A 135 -14.69 -15.04 -3.33
CA ARG A 135 -14.64 -15.13 -1.86
C ARG A 135 -13.35 -15.83 -1.46
N ARG A 136 -12.33 -15.10 -1.01
CA ARG A 136 -11.05 -15.70 -0.62
C ARG A 136 -11.09 -16.12 0.85
N VAL A 137 -10.98 -17.43 1.08
CA VAL A 137 -10.97 -18.04 2.42
C VAL A 137 -9.63 -17.83 3.09
N ASP A 138 -8.54 -18.16 2.38
CA ASP A 138 -7.17 -18.00 2.86
C ASP A 138 -6.17 -17.96 1.70
N PHE A 139 -4.94 -17.54 1.97
CA PHE A 139 -3.81 -17.63 1.05
C PHE A 139 -2.51 -17.69 1.85
N GLY A 140 -1.48 -18.28 1.25
CA GLY A 140 -0.20 -18.39 1.93
C GLY A 140 0.84 -19.05 1.05
N THR A 141 1.90 -19.51 1.70
CA THR A 141 2.98 -20.28 1.08
C THR A 141 3.06 -21.61 1.82
N ILE A 142 3.25 -22.70 1.08
CA ILE A 142 3.35 -24.06 1.62
C ILE A 142 4.67 -24.69 1.16
N GLY A 143 5.50 -25.06 2.14
CA GLY A 143 6.81 -25.68 1.94
C GLY A 143 6.71 -27.07 1.31
N VAL A 144 7.86 -27.62 0.91
CA VAL A 144 7.94 -29.00 0.38
C VAL A 144 7.58 -29.99 1.49
N ASP A 145 6.74 -30.97 1.17
CA ASP A 145 6.22 -31.99 2.10
C ASP A 145 5.44 -31.41 3.29
N GLU A 146 5.06 -30.13 3.25
CA GLU A 146 4.23 -29.51 4.27
C GLU A 146 2.75 -29.81 4.02
N THR A 147 2.02 -30.03 5.12
CA THR A 147 0.56 -30.15 5.15
C THR A 147 0.00 -29.11 6.10
N ILE A 148 -0.93 -28.30 5.61
CA ILE A 148 -1.69 -27.32 6.39
C ILE A 148 -3.10 -27.86 6.59
N ASN A 149 -3.56 -27.92 7.83
CA ASN A 149 -4.90 -28.40 8.17
C ASN A 149 -5.84 -27.23 8.45
N TYR A 150 -7.02 -27.26 7.85
CA TYR A 150 -8.03 -26.23 7.97
C TYR A 150 -9.34 -26.77 8.53
N THR A 151 -10.05 -25.91 9.26
CA THR A 151 -11.46 -26.09 9.60
C THR A 151 -12.23 -24.81 9.31
N LEU A 152 -13.11 -24.84 8.30
CA LEU A 152 -14.01 -23.75 7.93
C LEU A 152 -15.39 -23.99 8.56
N ARG A 153 -15.77 -23.18 9.53
CA ARG A 153 -17.12 -23.18 10.11
C ARG A 153 -17.96 -22.10 9.44
N ILE A 154 -19.19 -22.41 9.07
CA ILE A 154 -20.13 -21.47 8.47
C ILE A 154 -21.48 -21.64 9.17
N TRP A 155 -22.13 -20.54 9.54
CA TRP A 155 -23.46 -20.55 10.16
C TRP A 155 -24.27 -19.31 9.78
N ILE A 156 -25.58 -19.38 10.02
CA ILE A 156 -26.49 -18.25 9.84
C ILE A 156 -26.28 -17.27 11.00
N ASP A 157 -26.07 -16.00 10.69
CA ASP A 157 -25.87 -14.94 11.68
C ASP A 157 -27.07 -14.85 12.64
N TYR A 158 -26.81 -14.65 13.93
CA TYR A 158 -27.86 -14.49 14.96
C TYR A 158 -28.85 -13.37 14.61
N ASP A 159 -28.33 -12.28 14.03
CA ASP A 159 -29.13 -11.12 13.65
C ASP A 159 -29.89 -11.31 12.32
N ALA A 160 -29.75 -12.45 11.64
CA ALA A 160 -30.43 -12.74 10.39
C ALA A 160 -31.95 -12.87 10.58
N THR A 161 -32.70 -12.19 9.71
CA THR A 161 -34.16 -12.24 9.72
C THR A 161 -34.71 -13.50 9.04
N THR A 162 -35.95 -13.85 9.34
CA THR A 162 -36.65 -14.95 8.67
C THR A 162 -36.76 -14.75 7.15
N GLU A 163 -36.86 -13.51 6.68
CA GLU A 163 -36.87 -13.20 5.24
C GLU A 163 -35.51 -13.46 4.59
N GLU A 164 -34.42 -13.21 5.31
CA GLU A 164 -33.07 -13.39 4.81
C GLU A 164 -32.66 -14.86 4.75
N ALA A 165 -32.97 -15.65 5.79
CA ALA A 165 -32.47 -17.03 5.91
C ALA A 165 -33.55 -18.12 5.85
N GLY A 166 -34.83 -17.80 6.13
CA GLY A 166 -35.89 -18.78 6.24
C GLY A 166 -36.21 -19.46 4.91
N GLY A 167 -36.07 -20.79 4.86
CA GLY A 167 -36.37 -21.59 3.66
C GLY A 167 -35.39 -21.39 2.51
N LYS A 168 -34.23 -20.76 2.77
CA LYS A 168 -33.15 -20.54 1.80
C LYS A 168 -31.99 -21.51 2.06
N SER A 169 -31.19 -21.75 1.03
CA SER A 169 -30.10 -22.72 1.03
C SER A 169 -28.76 -22.04 0.77
N PHE A 170 -27.70 -22.58 1.36
CA PHE A 170 -26.31 -22.29 0.98
C PHE A 170 -25.64 -23.58 0.53
N LYS A 171 -25.09 -23.58 -0.69
CA LYS A 171 -24.26 -24.66 -1.25
C LYS A 171 -22.97 -24.04 -1.80
N GLY A 172 -21.81 -24.55 -1.42
CA GLY A 172 -20.51 -24.00 -1.84
C GLY A 172 -19.46 -25.08 -2.04
N LYS A 173 -18.40 -24.75 -2.80
CA LYS A 173 -17.21 -25.59 -3.02
C LYS A 173 -15.95 -24.78 -2.78
N LEU A 174 -14.86 -25.44 -2.35
CA LEU A 174 -13.56 -24.81 -2.31
C LEU A 174 -12.85 -24.92 -3.67
N ARG A 175 -12.17 -23.85 -4.05
CA ARG A 175 -11.26 -23.82 -5.21
C ARG A 175 -9.89 -23.35 -4.74
N VAL A 176 -8.87 -24.15 -5.00
CA VAL A 176 -7.47 -23.77 -4.74
C VAL A 176 -6.84 -23.28 -6.04
N VAL A 177 -6.16 -22.15 -5.98
CA VAL A 177 -5.29 -21.65 -7.04
C VAL A 177 -3.89 -21.62 -6.47
N ALA A 178 -2.95 -22.26 -7.15
CA ALA A 178 -1.59 -22.32 -6.68
C ALA A 178 -0.59 -21.90 -7.74
N THR A 179 0.53 -21.41 -7.23
CA THR A 179 1.61 -20.83 -8.01
C THR A 179 2.91 -21.34 -7.42
N GLN A 180 3.70 -22.04 -8.22
CA GLN A 180 5.11 -22.20 -7.87
C GLN A 180 5.87 -20.94 -8.27
N PRO A 181 6.55 -20.27 -7.32
CA PRO A 181 7.45 -19.19 -7.65
C PRO A 181 8.62 -19.74 -8.45
N VAL A 182 8.64 -19.44 -9.75
CA VAL A 182 9.85 -19.48 -10.57
C VAL A 182 10.48 -18.09 -10.44
N GLY A 183 11.11 -17.80 -9.30
CA GLY A 183 11.64 -16.48 -8.99
C GLY A 183 12.90 -16.54 -8.12
N GLU A 184 13.87 -15.68 -8.42
CA GLU A 184 15.10 -15.53 -7.63
C GLU A 184 14.85 -14.58 -6.44
N GLU A 185 15.62 -14.76 -5.37
CA GLU A 185 15.60 -13.88 -4.19
C GLU A 185 15.92 -12.44 -4.60
N VAL A 186 15.19 -11.45 -4.04
CA VAL A 186 15.32 -10.03 -4.42
C VAL A 186 16.78 -9.57 -4.35
N GLY A 187 17.51 -9.93 -3.29
CA GLY A 187 18.90 -9.55 -3.10
C GLY A 187 19.82 -10.10 -4.20
N ALA A 188 19.62 -11.34 -4.63
CA ALA A 188 20.40 -11.96 -5.69
C ALA A 188 20.15 -11.27 -7.04
N VAL A 189 18.89 -11.03 -7.38
CA VAL A 189 18.53 -10.35 -8.64
C VAL A 189 19.11 -8.94 -8.70
N LEU A 190 19.02 -8.16 -7.62
CA LEU A 190 19.56 -6.81 -7.58
C LEU A 190 21.07 -6.80 -7.81
N LEU A 191 21.83 -7.64 -7.11
CA LEU A 191 23.29 -7.70 -7.24
C LEU A 191 23.75 -8.24 -8.60
N ASN A 192 22.95 -9.10 -9.24
CA ASN A 192 23.25 -9.63 -10.58
C ASN A 192 22.91 -8.63 -11.70
N ASN A 193 21.81 -7.88 -11.56
CA ASN A 193 21.31 -7.00 -12.63
C ASN A 193 21.90 -5.58 -12.58
N ILE A 194 22.35 -5.13 -11.41
CA ILE A 194 22.99 -3.83 -11.26
C ILE A 194 24.49 -3.98 -11.56
N PRO A 195 25.07 -3.20 -12.48
CA PRO A 195 26.49 -3.30 -12.81
C PRO A 195 27.39 -3.10 -11.58
N GLU A 196 28.52 -3.82 -11.50
CA GLU A 196 29.45 -3.78 -10.37
C GLU A 196 29.99 -2.36 -10.12
N GLU A 197 30.17 -1.55 -11.16
CA GLU A 197 30.56 -0.14 -11.05
C GLU A 197 29.50 0.76 -10.38
N ASN A 198 28.25 0.29 -10.33
CA ASN A 198 27.14 0.93 -9.63
C ASN A 198 26.86 0.26 -8.28
N GLN A 199 27.84 -0.46 -7.72
CA GLN A 199 27.76 -1.04 -6.38
C GLN A 199 28.88 -0.50 -5.49
N TYR A 200 28.56 -0.24 -4.22
CA TYR A 200 29.53 0.13 -3.19
C TYR A 200 29.39 -0.81 -1.99
N ASP A 201 30.35 -1.71 -1.83
CA ASP A 201 30.41 -2.63 -0.69
C ASP A 201 31.30 -2.04 0.41
N ASP A 202 30.72 -1.87 1.60
CA ASP A 202 31.44 -1.38 2.78
C ASP A 202 31.87 -2.50 3.76
N GLY A 203 31.65 -3.76 3.35
CA GLY A 203 31.94 -4.98 4.11
C GLY A 203 30.73 -5.54 4.86
N VAL A 204 29.70 -4.74 5.14
CA VAL A 204 28.46 -5.19 5.81
C VAL A 204 27.29 -5.18 4.83
N ASP A 205 27.16 -4.09 4.08
CA ASP A 205 26.12 -3.92 3.07
C ASP A 205 26.76 -3.59 1.72
N THR A 206 26.18 -4.14 0.66
CA THR A 206 26.43 -3.68 -0.71
C THR A 206 25.36 -2.66 -1.08
N PHE A 207 25.75 -1.39 -1.18
CA PHE A 207 24.88 -0.28 -1.59
C PHE A 207 24.71 -0.23 -3.10
N ILE A 208 23.48 0.05 -3.53
CA ILE A 208 23.16 0.39 -4.91
C ILE A 208 23.50 1.86 -5.12
N THR A 209 24.19 2.16 -6.21
CA THR A 209 24.62 3.51 -6.62
C THR A 209 24.32 3.77 -8.09
N GLY A 210 24.87 4.86 -8.66
CA GLY A 210 24.61 5.30 -10.03
C GLY A 210 23.46 6.31 -10.14
N GLU A 211 23.28 6.87 -11.34
CA GLU A 211 22.29 7.93 -11.57
C GLU A 211 20.87 7.38 -11.76
N ASP A 212 20.73 6.26 -12.47
CA ASP A 212 19.44 5.64 -12.79
C ASP A 212 19.52 4.09 -12.77
N PRO A 213 19.77 3.48 -11.60
CA PRO A 213 19.74 2.04 -11.47
C PRO A 213 18.30 1.51 -11.60
N ASN A 214 18.17 0.35 -12.26
CA ASN A 214 16.91 -0.40 -12.35
C ASN A 214 16.62 -1.14 -11.04
N ASN A 215 16.29 -0.38 -10.01
CA ASN A 215 16.10 -0.85 -8.63
C ASN A 215 14.72 -0.49 -8.06
N TYR A 216 13.72 -0.30 -8.93
CA TYR A 216 12.36 -0.04 -8.53
C TYR A 216 11.65 -1.34 -8.14
N ILE A 217 10.97 -1.34 -6.99
CA ILE A 217 10.16 -2.46 -6.50
C ILE A 217 8.75 -1.94 -6.22
N TRP A 218 7.73 -2.64 -6.71
CA TRP A 218 6.35 -2.38 -6.35
C TRP A 218 5.95 -3.30 -5.20
N TYR A 219 5.57 -2.70 -4.08
CA TYR A 219 5.11 -3.43 -2.91
C TYR A 219 3.99 -2.67 -2.21
N SER A 220 2.87 -3.37 -1.96
CA SER A 220 1.74 -2.90 -1.16
C SER A 220 1.20 -1.54 -1.62
N GLY A 221 0.96 -1.41 -2.93
CA GLY A 221 0.40 -0.21 -3.56
C GLY A 221 1.37 0.97 -3.65
N LYS A 222 2.65 0.78 -3.33
CA LYS A 222 3.66 1.84 -3.29
C LYS A 222 4.87 1.44 -4.12
N LEU A 223 5.48 2.43 -4.75
CA LEU A 223 6.75 2.29 -5.44
C LEU A 223 7.90 2.54 -4.47
N TRP A 224 8.88 1.64 -4.48
CA TRP A 224 10.05 1.65 -3.61
C TRP A 224 11.34 1.66 -4.45
N ARG A 225 12.43 2.10 -3.83
CA ARG A 225 13.80 1.99 -4.36
C ARG A 225 14.59 1.08 -3.44
N ALA A 226 15.27 0.08 -4.00
CA ALA A 226 16.25 -0.68 -3.25
C ALA A 226 17.51 0.16 -2.99
N VAL A 227 17.98 0.13 -1.76
CA VAL A 227 19.09 0.97 -1.24
C VAL A 227 20.35 0.13 -1.09
N SER A 228 20.23 -1.02 -0.42
CA SER A 228 21.35 -1.93 -0.18
C SER A 228 20.88 -3.36 0.01
N VAL A 229 21.82 -4.29 -0.15
CA VAL A 229 21.67 -5.71 0.20
C VAL A 229 22.66 -6.04 1.30
N HIS A 230 22.16 -6.60 2.41
CA HIS A 230 23.03 -7.01 3.51
C HIS A 230 23.86 -8.25 3.12
N ASN A 231 25.18 -8.19 3.27
CA ASN A 231 26.09 -9.18 2.71
C ASN A 231 25.90 -10.59 3.30
N THR A 232 25.61 -10.69 4.61
CA THR A 232 25.41 -11.98 5.30
C THR A 232 23.94 -12.42 5.31
N GLU A 233 23.05 -11.60 5.86
CA GLU A 233 21.62 -11.91 6.02
C GLU A 233 20.83 -11.93 4.70
N LYS A 234 21.34 -11.31 3.64
CA LYS A 234 20.68 -11.18 2.32
C LYS A 234 19.35 -10.42 2.36
N THR A 235 19.08 -9.70 3.43
CA THR A 235 17.95 -8.75 3.52
C THR A 235 18.19 -7.57 2.59
N VAL A 236 17.11 -6.96 2.10
CA VAL A 236 17.18 -5.85 1.14
C VAL A 236 16.54 -4.60 1.73
N LYS A 237 17.32 -3.55 1.92
CA LYS A 237 16.82 -2.27 2.42
C LYS A 237 16.12 -1.51 1.31
N LEU A 238 14.88 -1.09 1.54
CA LEU A 238 14.08 -0.29 0.63
C LEU A 238 13.74 1.06 1.25
N VAL A 239 13.50 2.05 0.39
CA VAL A 239 12.90 3.35 0.75
C VAL A 239 11.78 3.68 -0.23
N THR A 240 10.68 4.27 0.22
CA THR A 240 9.60 4.68 -0.70
C THR A 240 10.14 5.65 -1.76
N GLN A 241 9.71 5.55 -3.02
CA GLN A 241 10.12 6.52 -4.06
C GLN A 241 9.71 7.94 -3.67
N TRP A 242 8.50 8.06 -3.14
CA TRP A 242 7.89 9.33 -2.77
C TRP A 242 7.75 9.48 -1.26
N ASN A 243 7.59 10.73 -0.87
CA ASN A 243 7.27 11.13 0.48
C ASN A 243 5.80 10.82 0.74
N ILE A 244 5.49 10.03 1.77
CA ILE A 244 4.13 9.53 1.98
C ILE A 244 3.25 10.56 2.71
N SER A 245 3.85 11.26 3.68
CA SER A 245 3.22 12.33 4.46
C SER A 245 4.29 13.29 4.98
N ALA A 246 3.91 14.25 5.81
CA ALA A 246 4.84 15.16 6.47
C ALA A 246 4.39 15.51 7.88
N THR A 247 5.35 15.62 8.79
CA THR A 247 5.14 16.02 10.18
C THR A 247 6.44 16.55 10.79
N ASN A 248 6.38 17.05 12.01
CA ASN A 248 7.58 17.41 12.77
C ASN A 248 8.21 16.15 13.39
N TYR A 249 9.51 16.21 13.69
CA TYR A 249 10.22 15.04 14.20
C TYR A 249 9.72 14.64 15.60
N GLY A 250 9.51 15.64 16.47
CA GLY A 250 9.04 15.44 17.83
C GLY A 250 9.60 16.47 18.81
N PRO A 251 9.52 16.20 20.13
CA PRO A 251 10.00 17.12 21.16
C PRO A 251 11.53 17.17 21.26
N SER A 252 12.24 16.20 20.68
CA SER A 252 13.70 16.10 20.71
C SER A 252 14.24 15.43 19.44
N THR A 253 15.57 15.27 19.35
CA THR A 253 16.22 14.52 18.26
C THR A 253 16.28 13.01 18.50
N ASN A 254 15.78 12.52 19.65
CA ASN A 254 15.73 11.08 19.95
C ASN A 254 14.67 10.39 19.10
N TYR A 255 15.04 9.34 18.36
CA TYR A 255 14.10 8.58 17.51
C TYR A 255 13.08 7.79 18.33
N GLU A 256 13.47 7.23 19.48
CA GLU A 256 12.59 6.40 20.33
C GLU A 256 11.35 7.16 20.81
N ASP A 257 11.47 8.46 21.07
CA ASP A 257 10.40 9.34 21.54
C ASP A 257 9.80 10.19 20.41
N SER A 258 10.15 9.90 19.15
CA SER A 258 9.79 10.73 18.01
C SER A 258 8.37 10.45 17.50
N PHE A 259 7.69 11.48 17.00
CA PHE A 259 6.43 11.30 16.28
C PHE A 259 6.63 10.54 14.96
N ILE A 260 7.85 10.53 14.43
CA ILE A 260 8.23 9.78 13.23
C ILE A 260 8.15 8.28 13.50
N LYS A 261 8.77 7.78 14.58
CA LYS A 261 8.68 6.37 14.97
C LYS A 261 7.22 5.95 15.14
N GLU A 262 6.44 6.75 15.89
CA GLU A 262 5.01 6.49 16.10
C GLU A 262 4.25 6.41 14.77
N TRP A 263 4.50 7.31 13.83
CA TRP A 263 3.82 7.34 12.54
C TRP A 263 4.19 6.16 11.65
N LEU A 264 5.49 5.81 11.59
CA LEU A 264 6.01 4.73 10.77
C LEU A 264 5.48 3.37 11.20
N ASN A 265 5.38 3.15 12.51
CA ASN A 265 5.00 1.85 13.09
C ASN A 265 3.54 1.82 13.58
N ASP A 266 2.70 2.76 13.13
CA ASP A 266 1.26 2.77 13.42
C ASP A 266 0.57 1.62 12.66
N THR A 267 -0.03 0.69 13.40
CA THR A 267 -0.76 -0.48 12.89
C THR A 267 -2.27 -0.26 12.82
N THR A 268 -2.77 0.92 13.16
CA THR A 268 -4.19 1.26 13.00
C THR A 268 -4.57 1.32 11.51
N VAL A 269 -5.87 1.36 11.23
CA VAL A 269 -6.42 1.29 9.86
C VAL A 269 -5.96 2.43 8.93
N ASP A 270 -5.61 3.59 9.50
CA ASP A 270 -5.02 4.73 8.78
C ASP A 270 -3.54 4.97 9.13
N GLY A 271 -2.89 4.01 9.80
CA GLY A 271 -1.47 3.98 10.13
C GLY A 271 -0.59 3.41 9.00
N PHE A 272 0.68 3.79 8.95
CA PHE A 272 1.56 3.41 7.84
C PHE A 272 1.84 1.91 7.79
N LEU A 273 2.32 1.31 8.89
CA LEU A 273 2.63 -0.11 8.95
C LEU A 273 1.37 -0.96 8.74
N GLY A 274 0.25 -0.57 9.37
CA GLY A 274 -1.06 -1.21 9.19
C GLY A 274 -1.58 -1.13 7.74
N SER A 275 -1.11 -0.16 6.94
CA SER A 275 -1.45 -0.04 5.52
C SER A 275 -0.63 -0.95 4.60
N LEU A 276 0.40 -1.63 5.11
CA LEU A 276 1.24 -2.53 4.33
C LEU A 276 0.64 -3.94 4.29
N ARG A 277 0.49 -4.48 3.08
CA ARG A 277 -0.05 -5.81 2.82
C ARG A 277 0.80 -6.89 3.48
N ASN A 278 0.22 -7.62 4.42
CA ASN A 278 0.82 -8.81 5.05
C ASN A 278 2.29 -8.58 5.42
N TYR A 279 2.59 -7.43 6.02
CA TYR A 279 3.98 -6.96 6.12
C TYR A 279 4.89 -7.99 6.80
N GLU A 280 4.37 -8.78 7.73
CA GLU A 280 5.08 -9.85 8.43
C GLU A 280 5.67 -10.91 7.48
N ASN A 281 5.10 -11.10 6.29
CA ASN A 281 5.61 -12.05 5.29
C ASN A 281 6.73 -11.45 4.44
N PHE A 282 6.78 -10.13 4.32
CA PHE A 282 7.70 -9.43 3.41
C PHE A 282 8.87 -8.77 4.12
N ILE A 283 8.63 -8.18 5.29
CA ILE A 283 9.60 -7.30 5.96
C ILE A 283 10.11 -7.91 7.27
N VAL A 284 11.34 -7.56 7.63
CA VAL A 284 11.95 -7.89 8.93
C VAL A 284 11.34 -6.96 9.99
N THR A 285 10.45 -7.49 10.82
CA THR A 285 9.64 -6.72 11.78
C THR A 285 10.43 -6.21 13.00
N ASP A 286 11.61 -6.77 13.24
CA ASP A 286 12.57 -6.41 14.27
C ASP A 286 13.86 -5.83 13.66
N SER A 287 13.72 -5.05 12.59
CA SER A 287 14.86 -4.39 11.94
C SER A 287 15.62 -3.49 12.91
N VAL A 288 16.94 -3.55 12.86
CA VAL A 288 17.83 -2.69 13.66
C VAL A 288 18.17 -1.43 12.87
N TRP A 289 17.88 -0.27 13.45
CA TRP A 289 18.10 1.04 12.84
C TRP A 289 19.17 1.82 13.61
N ASP A 290 20.24 2.22 12.92
CA ASP A 290 21.30 3.04 13.52
C ASP A 290 20.84 4.51 13.61
N THR A 291 20.75 5.00 14.85
CA THR A 291 20.31 6.37 15.19
C THR A 291 21.45 7.17 15.85
N THR A 292 22.69 6.70 15.69
CA THR A 292 23.89 7.32 16.25
C THR A 292 24.00 8.77 15.78
N MET A 293 24.27 9.68 16.73
CA MET A 293 24.53 11.08 16.44
C MET A 293 25.86 11.22 15.69
N GLU A 294 25.85 12.00 14.62
CA GLU A 294 27.02 12.22 13.78
C GLU A 294 27.26 13.71 13.58
N THR A 295 28.50 14.14 13.75
CA THR A 295 28.90 15.55 13.54
C THR A 295 29.85 15.73 12.38
N ARG A 296 30.12 14.64 11.64
CA ARG A 296 31.09 14.62 10.53
C ARG A 296 30.61 15.47 9.36
N GLU A 297 31.56 15.95 8.56
CA GLU A 297 31.23 16.71 7.36
C GLU A 297 30.52 15.82 6.35
N LEU A 298 29.47 16.35 5.70
CA LEU A 298 28.80 15.66 4.60
C LEU A 298 29.81 15.39 3.49
N GLY A 299 29.96 14.14 3.08
CA GLY A 299 30.98 13.69 2.14
C GLY A 299 31.92 12.64 2.69
N GLU A 300 32.05 12.56 4.01
CA GLU A 300 32.82 11.52 4.68
C GLU A 300 31.96 10.26 4.84
N VAL A 301 31.87 9.46 3.77
CA VAL A 301 31.09 8.22 3.77
C VAL A 301 31.79 7.16 4.61
N THR A 302 31.34 6.98 5.85
CA THR A 302 31.85 5.95 6.76
C THR A 302 30.71 5.50 7.65
N ARG A 303 30.55 4.18 7.79
CA ARG A 303 29.50 3.59 8.62
C ARG A 303 29.55 4.17 10.04
N PRO A 304 28.41 4.58 10.62
CA PRO A 304 28.37 5.05 11.99
C PRO A 304 28.78 3.93 12.97
N ALA A 305 29.18 4.32 14.17
CA ALA A 305 29.68 3.38 15.18
C ALA A 305 28.59 2.47 15.78
N GLY A 306 27.30 2.72 15.48
CA GLY A 306 26.18 1.94 16.02
C GLY A 306 26.05 2.04 17.54
N THR A 307 26.46 3.16 18.15
CA THR A 307 26.39 3.33 19.62
C THR A 307 24.96 3.51 20.13
N THR A 308 24.06 3.95 19.25
CA THR A 308 22.63 4.06 19.54
C THR A 308 21.84 3.40 18.42
N ILE A 309 20.97 2.45 18.79
CA ILE A 309 20.13 1.70 17.86
C ILE A 309 18.69 1.70 18.32
N ALA A 310 17.76 1.56 17.36
CA ALA A 310 16.35 1.31 17.57
C ALA A 310 15.96 -0.01 16.91
N THR A 311 14.87 -0.63 17.37
CA THR A 311 14.36 -1.88 16.81
C THR A 311 12.89 -1.74 16.49
N ASP A 312 12.58 -1.67 15.19
CA ASP A 312 11.23 -1.39 14.68
C ASP A 312 11.07 -1.99 13.29
N ALA A 313 9.84 -2.29 12.87
CA ALA A 313 9.56 -2.83 11.55
C ALA A 313 9.85 -1.82 10.42
N VAL A 314 9.62 -0.54 10.70
CA VAL A 314 9.80 0.56 9.74
C VAL A 314 10.63 1.67 10.36
N GLY A 315 11.61 2.17 9.60
CA GLY A 315 12.47 3.28 9.97
C GLY A 315 12.56 4.34 8.86
N LEU A 316 13.62 5.15 8.91
CA LEU A 316 14.05 6.02 7.82
C LEU A 316 15.49 5.67 7.44
N LEU A 317 15.97 6.16 6.30
CA LEU A 317 17.39 6.12 6.01
C LEU A 317 18.15 7.05 6.96
N ASN A 318 19.33 6.63 7.38
CA ASN A 318 20.30 7.52 7.99
C ASN A 318 21.08 8.29 6.91
N ILE A 319 21.77 9.38 7.29
CA ILE A 319 22.47 10.22 6.31
C ILE A 319 23.65 9.49 5.66
N TYR A 320 24.26 8.53 6.35
CA TYR A 320 25.35 7.71 5.82
C TYR A 320 24.85 6.79 4.68
N GLU A 321 23.71 6.14 4.84
CA GLU A 321 23.10 5.25 3.83
C GLU A 321 22.74 6.03 2.57
N TYR A 322 22.15 7.22 2.74
CA TYR A 322 21.84 8.12 1.63
C TYR A 322 23.11 8.55 0.87
N GLN A 323 24.18 8.90 1.58
CA GLN A 323 25.45 9.30 0.96
C GLN A 323 26.16 8.10 0.29
N SER A 324 26.12 6.92 0.90
CA SER A 324 26.69 5.67 0.35
C SER A 324 26.03 5.29 -0.97
N SER A 325 24.71 5.46 -1.05
CA SER A 325 23.93 5.22 -2.27
C SER A 325 24.21 6.24 -3.40
N SER A 326 25.00 7.29 -3.13
CA SER A 326 25.29 8.37 -4.09
C SER A 326 26.64 8.22 -4.81
N GLY A 327 27.45 7.19 -4.52
CA GLY A 327 28.64 6.85 -5.33
C GLY A 327 29.90 7.73 -5.19
N ILE A 328 30.04 8.48 -4.09
CA ILE A 328 31.26 9.22 -3.66
C ILE A 328 31.81 10.24 -4.68
N ASN A 329 31.28 11.47 -4.61
CA ASN A 329 32.05 12.71 -4.45
C ASN A 329 31.07 13.78 -3.93
N ALA A 330 31.37 14.37 -2.77
CA ALA A 330 30.50 15.29 -2.02
C ALA A 330 30.06 16.56 -2.79
N SER A 331 30.65 16.81 -3.95
CA SER A 331 30.40 17.98 -4.79
C SER A 331 29.14 17.89 -5.67
N SER A 332 28.45 16.74 -5.77
CA SER A 332 27.18 16.66 -6.52
C SER A 332 26.24 15.52 -6.08
N TYR A 333 25.69 15.58 -4.86
CA TYR A 333 24.55 14.71 -4.45
C TYR A 333 23.29 14.89 -5.31
N ASN A 334 23.29 15.89 -6.20
CA ASN A 334 22.22 16.14 -7.18
C ASN A 334 21.95 14.91 -8.06
N ASN A 335 22.95 14.06 -8.29
CA ASN A 335 22.87 12.91 -9.21
C ASN A 335 22.54 11.58 -8.52
N SER A 336 22.27 11.59 -7.21
CA SER A 336 21.81 10.39 -6.51
C SER A 336 20.42 10.00 -7.03
N TYR A 337 20.22 8.73 -7.37
CA TYR A 337 18.90 8.21 -7.74
C TYR A 337 17.88 8.34 -6.59
N LEU A 338 18.35 8.49 -5.35
CA LEU A 338 17.51 8.76 -4.18
C LEU A 338 17.05 10.22 -4.10
N ASN A 339 17.62 11.14 -4.86
CA ASN A 339 17.18 12.53 -4.89
C ASN A 339 15.84 12.66 -5.63
N ASN A 340 14.74 12.64 -4.87
CA ASN A 340 13.38 12.85 -5.39
C ASN A 340 12.95 14.33 -5.42
N SER A 341 13.89 15.28 -5.29
CA SER A 341 13.65 16.72 -5.27
C SER A 341 12.71 17.23 -4.16
N LEU A 342 12.52 16.46 -3.08
CA LEU A 342 11.70 16.81 -1.93
C LEU A 342 12.54 16.82 -0.64
N ARG A 343 12.02 17.44 0.42
CA ARG A 343 12.67 17.49 1.73
C ARG A 343 12.13 16.42 2.66
N TRP A 344 12.98 15.58 3.23
CA TRP A 344 12.56 14.47 4.08
C TRP A 344 13.55 14.19 5.22
N TRP A 345 13.00 13.71 6.34
CA TRP A 345 13.75 13.39 7.56
C TRP A 345 14.73 12.23 7.33
N THR A 346 15.87 12.27 8.02
CA THR A 346 16.74 11.10 8.21
C THR A 346 16.70 10.65 9.67
N LEU A 347 17.23 9.47 9.98
CA LEU A 347 17.40 9.01 11.37
C LEU A 347 18.51 9.72 12.14
N THR A 348 19.44 10.40 11.47
CA THR A 348 20.71 10.83 12.07
C THR A 348 20.58 12.18 12.79
N PRO A 349 20.76 12.23 14.12
CA PRO A 349 20.92 13.51 14.82
C PRO A 349 22.27 14.14 14.45
N LEU A 350 22.27 15.43 14.14
CA LEU A 350 23.49 16.24 14.03
C LEU A 350 23.95 16.72 15.41
N SER A 351 22.99 17.01 16.29
CA SER A 351 23.23 17.41 17.68
C SER A 351 22.02 17.06 18.54
N THR A 352 22.03 17.45 19.81
CA THR A 352 20.87 17.34 20.71
C THR A 352 19.68 18.23 20.30
N SER A 353 19.86 19.13 19.34
CA SER A 353 18.84 20.10 18.92
C SER A 353 18.59 20.15 17.41
N ARG A 354 19.37 19.39 16.62
CA ARG A 354 19.33 19.41 15.15
C ARG A 354 19.36 17.99 14.58
N MET A 355 18.51 17.74 13.60
CA MET A 355 18.46 16.51 12.80
C MET A 355 19.00 16.77 11.40
N TYR A 356 19.69 15.79 10.81
CA TYR A 356 19.94 15.80 9.38
C TYR A 356 18.64 15.55 8.59
N VAL A 357 18.50 16.30 7.50
CA VAL A 357 17.39 16.26 6.55
C VAL A 357 17.99 16.28 5.15
N VAL A 358 17.45 15.48 4.23
CA VAL A 358 17.79 15.61 2.81
C VAL A 358 16.94 16.73 2.23
N ASN A 359 17.58 17.71 1.59
CA ASN A 359 16.88 18.84 0.98
C ASN A 359 16.40 18.52 -0.46
N ASN A 360 15.73 19.48 -1.09
CA ASN A 360 15.17 19.32 -2.44
C ASN A 360 16.21 19.31 -3.57
N THR A 361 17.49 19.49 -3.29
CA THR A 361 18.59 19.28 -4.24
C THR A 361 19.37 18.00 -3.92
N GLY A 362 18.92 17.22 -2.94
CA GLY A 362 19.61 16.01 -2.48
C GLY A 362 20.77 16.26 -1.52
N LEU A 363 21.02 17.50 -1.09
CA LEU A 363 22.07 17.81 -0.11
C LEU A 363 21.56 17.59 1.32
N GLY A 364 22.43 17.09 2.19
CA GLY A 364 22.17 17.12 3.63
C GLY A 364 22.10 18.56 4.16
N TYR A 365 21.16 18.82 5.05
CA TYR A 365 20.97 20.08 5.76
C TYR A 365 20.40 19.78 7.15
N ASP A 366 20.42 20.75 8.07
CA ASP A 366 19.94 20.53 9.44
C ASP A 366 18.61 21.24 9.74
N ARG A 367 17.73 20.59 10.50
CA ARG A 367 16.48 21.19 11.00
C ARG A 367 16.31 20.96 12.49
N GLY A 368 15.59 21.86 13.15
CA GLY A 368 15.12 21.60 14.51
C GLY A 368 14.05 20.51 14.48
N PRO A 369 13.91 19.68 15.53
CA PRO A 369 12.91 18.62 15.57
C PRO A 369 11.46 19.15 15.55
N SER A 370 11.26 20.44 15.87
CA SER A 370 9.99 21.16 15.77
C SER A 370 9.62 21.57 14.34
N ASP A 371 10.59 21.68 13.43
CA ASP A 371 10.32 22.03 12.04
C ASP A 371 9.56 20.87 11.39
N THR A 372 8.95 21.11 10.22
CA THR A 372 8.31 20.05 9.45
C THR A 372 9.21 19.57 8.33
N ALA A 373 9.19 18.27 8.05
CA ALA A 373 9.69 17.68 6.82
C ALA A 373 8.85 16.46 6.45
N SER A 374 9.00 15.98 5.23
CA SER A 374 8.31 14.77 4.82
C SER A 374 8.86 13.51 5.47
N ILE A 375 8.01 12.51 5.53
CA ILE A 375 8.31 11.15 5.96
C ILE A 375 8.49 10.29 4.71
N ARG A 376 9.66 9.65 4.61
CA ARG A 376 10.03 8.76 3.51
C ARG A 376 10.41 7.38 4.08
N PRO A 377 9.42 6.51 4.29
CA PRO A 377 9.60 5.27 5.05
C PRO A 377 10.63 4.32 4.42
N SER A 378 11.34 3.60 5.29
CA SER A 378 12.30 2.57 4.92
C SER A 378 11.97 1.25 5.62
N ILE A 379 12.18 0.14 4.92
CA ILE A 379 11.93 -1.23 5.39
C ILE A 379 13.09 -2.14 4.98
N ASN A 380 13.28 -3.27 5.65
CA ASN A 380 14.15 -4.34 5.17
C ASN A 380 13.30 -5.52 4.75
N LEU A 381 13.37 -5.92 3.47
CA LEU A 381 12.76 -7.16 3.01
C LEU A 381 13.51 -8.36 3.60
N LYS A 382 12.77 -9.42 3.95
CA LYS A 382 13.33 -10.72 4.30
C LYS A 382 14.08 -11.31 3.10
N SER A 383 15.12 -12.10 3.36
CA SER A 383 15.90 -12.77 2.32
C SER A 383 15.09 -13.78 1.50
N SER A 384 14.04 -14.36 2.09
CA SER A 384 13.14 -15.30 1.42
C SER A 384 12.22 -14.67 0.37
N VAL A 385 12.13 -13.33 0.31
CA VAL A 385 11.28 -12.64 -0.66
C VAL A 385 11.85 -12.81 -2.07
N LYS A 386 11.00 -13.23 -3.00
CA LYS A 386 11.37 -13.49 -4.40
C LYS A 386 10.72 -12.50 -5.35
N ILE A 387 11.39 -12.25 -6.47
CA ILE A 387 10.83 -11.47 -7.58
C ILE A 387 9.98 -12.40 -8.46
N LEU A 388 8.77 -11.96 -8.76
CA LEU A 388 7.82 -12.65 -9.64
C LEU A 388 7.95 -12.18 -11.10
N ASP A 389 8.08 -10.86 -11.29
CA ASP A 389 8.09 -10.22 -12.61
C ASP A 389 8.76 -8.83 -12.51
N GLY A 390 8.93 -8.16 -13.64
CA GLY A 390 9.51 -6.82 -13.74
C GLY A 390 11.01 -6.85 -13.99
N ASP A 391 11.52 -5.75 -14.52
CA ASP A 391 12.95 -5.54 -14.81
C ASP A 391 13.60 -4.49 -13.91
N GLY A 392 12.83 -3.96 -12.95
CA GLY A 392 13.30 -2.98 -11.99
C GLY A 392 13.32 -1.55 -12.52
N THR A 393 12.83 -1.29 -13.75
CA THR A 393 12.63 0.08 -14.25
C THR A 393 11.43 0.75 -13.59
N ILE A 394 11.29 2.07 -13.70
CA ILE A 394 10.13 2.79 -13.15
C ILE A 394 8.80 2.38 -13.80
N ASP A 395 8.84 2.04 -15.08
CA ASP A 395 7.65 1.63 -15.85
C ASP A 395 7.30 0.16 -15.64
N ASN A 396 8.29 -0.66 -15.30
CA ASN A 396 8.16 -2.10 -15.05
C ASN A 396 8.93 -2.52 -13.77
N PRO A 397 8.51 -2.02 -12.59
CA PRO A 397 9.21 -2.30 -11.35
C PRO A 397 9.13 -3.78 -11.00
N TYR A 398 10.14 -4.28 -10.28
CA TYR A 398 10.11 -5.63 -9.77
C TYR A 398 8.85 -5.85 -8.92
N ARG A 399 8.10 -6.89 -9.26
CA ARG A 399 6.91 -7.35 -8.57
C ARG A 399 7.32 -8.45 -7.59
N LEU A 400 6.95 -8.29 -6.33
CA LEU A 400 7.21 -9.32 -5.33
C LEU A 400 6.20 -10.45 -5.47
N ASN A 401 6.71 -11.67 -5.30
CA ASN A 401 5.85 -12.84 -5.20
C ASN A 401 4.94 -12.73 -3.96
N GLY A 402 3.66 -13.08 -4.09
CA GLY A 402 2.65 -12.86 -3.04
C GLY A 402 2.05 -11.43 -2.95
N ASP A 403 2.57 -10.45 -3.69
CA ASP A 403 2.00 -9.08 -3.81
C ASP A 403 1.50 -8.74 -5.23
N SER A 404 1.15 -9.77 -6.00
CA SER A 404 0.72 -9.63 -7.39
C SER A 404 -0.62 -10.32 -7.61
N ASP A 405 -1.68 -9.68 -7.11
CA ASP A 405 -3.04 -10.16 -7.32
C ASP A 405 -3.42 -10.13 -8.82
N THR A 406 -4.12 -11.17 -9.27
CA THR A 406 -4.65 -11.28 -10.63
C THR A 406 -6.17 -11.44 -10.58
N ASN A 407 -6.85 -11.22 -11.72
CA ASN A 407 -8.32 -11.34 -11.86
C ASN A 407 -9.07 -10.41 -10.90
N LEU A 408 -8.70 -9.13 -10.92
CA LEU A 408 -9.22 -8.11 -10.00
C LEU A 408 -10.65 -7.64 -10.32
N GLU A 409 -11.16 -7.99 -11.51
CA GLU A 409 -12.49 -7.62 -11.95
C GLU A 409 -13.57 -8.24 -11.03
N GLY A 410 -14.55 -7.44 -10.65
CA GLY A 410 -15.62 -7.79 -9.71
C GLY A 410 -15.24 -7.65 -8.23
N MET A 411 -13.96 -7.48 -7.89
CA MET A 411 -13.57 -7.32 -6.48
C MET A 411 -13.98 -5.96 -5.90
N LEU A 412 -14.36 -5.98 -4.62
CA LEU A 412 -14.68 -4.77 -3.86
C LEU A 412 -13.44 -3.90 -3.68
N LEU A 413 -13.57 -2.61 -3.92
CA LEU A 413 -12.46 -1.66 -3.81
C LEU A 413 -11.92 -1.54 -2.38
N ASN A 414 -12.75 -1.75 -1.37
CA ASN A 414 -12.34 -1.69 0.04
C ASN A 414 -11.43 -2.85 0.49
N THR A 415 -11.15 -3.81 -0.40
CA THR A 415 -10.15 -4.88 -0.18
C THR A 415 -8.76 -4.53 -0.73
N ARG A 416 -8.62 -3.37 -1.38
CA ARG A 416 -7.41 -2.92 -2.07
C ARG A 416 -6.46 -2.14 -1.16
N TYR A 417 -5.27 -1.81 -1.62
CA TYR A 417 -4.20 -1.33 -0.74
C TYR A 417 -3.94 0.18 -0.88
N SER A 418 -3.54 0.82 0.23
CA SER A 418 -3.15 2.23 0.25
C SER A 418 -2.04 2.52 -0.76
N GLY A 419 -2.25 3.53 -1.60
CA GLY A 419 -1.31 3.98 -2.63
C GLY A 419 -1.64 3.52 -4.04
N GLU A 420 -2.49 2.48 -4.22
CA GLU A 420 -2.94 2.01 -5.54
C GLU A 420 -3.75 3.09 -6.27
N TYR A 421 -3.65 3.11 -7.60
CA TYR A 421 -4.23 4.13 -8.46
C TYR A 421 -5.61 3.74 -8.97
N ILE A 422 -6.47 4.74 -9.12
CA ILE A 422 -7.86 4.63 -9.57
C ILE A 422 -8.13 5.67 -10.65
N THR A 423 -8.80 5.29 -11.73
CA THR A 423 -9.46 6.22 -12.65
C THR A 423 -10.80 6.65 -12.07
N PHE A 424 -10.88 7.92 -11.66
CA PHE A 424 -12.06 8.50 -11.05
C PHE A 424 -12.16 9.97 -11.45
N GLY A 425 -13.32 10.41 -11.94
CA GLY A 425 -13.50 11.76 -12.46
C GLY A 425 -13.32 11.90 -13.98
N ILE A 426 -13.32 13.14 -14.47
CA ILE A 426 -13.30 13.47 -15.90
C ILE A 426 -12.13 14.39 -16.28
N GLY A 427 -11.76 14.36 -17.56
CA GLY A 427 -10.72 15.23 -18.12
C GLY A 427 -9.33 14.94 -17.55
N GLU A 428 -8.52 15.99 -17.36
CA GLU A 428 -7.14 15.91 -16.87
C GLU A 428 -7.03 15.60 -15.37
N ASN A 429 -8.14 15.61 -14.62
CA ASN A 429 -8.18 15.43 -13.17
C ASN A 429 -8.76 14.06 -12.78
N ASN A 430 -8.53 13.03 -13.60
CA ASN A 430 -9.21 11.74 -13.49
C ASN A 430 -8.42 10.64 -12.77
N LEU A 431 -7.28 10.96 -12.15
CA LEU A 431 -6.41 9.99 -11.48
C LEU A 431 -6.41 10.22 -9.96
N TYR A 432 -6.72 9.16 -9.21
CA TYR A 432 -6.83 9.15 -7.76
C TYR A 432 -5.99 8.03 -7.16
N ARG A 433 -5.75 8.09 -5.85
CA ARG A 433 -5.05 7.06 -5.10
C ARG A 433 -5.84 6.66 -3.86
N ILE A 434 -5.80 5.39 -3.51
CA ILE A 434 -6.35 4.88 -2.26
C ILE A 434 -5.52 5.42 -1.09
N VAL A 435 -6.19 5.95 -0.07
CA VAL A 435 -5.57 6.47 1.16
C VAL A 435 -5.65 5.42 2.25
N SER A 436 -6.86 4.99 2.58
CA SER A 436 -7.17 4.05 3.67
C SER A 436 -8.60 3.52 3.51
N HIS A 437 -9.01 2.61 4.40
CA HIS A 437 -10.39 2.17 4.51
C HIS A 437 -10.96 2.65 5.84
N GLU A 438 -11.96 3.53 5.80
CA GLU A 438 -12.54 4.06 7.03
C GLU A 438 -13.50 3.05 7.67
N THR A 439 -13.83 3.28 8.94
CA THR A 439 -14.92 2.58 9.65
C THR A 439 -16.16 2.56 8.75
N GLU A 440 -16.85 1.41 8.65
CA GLU A 440 -18.00 1.12 7.76
C GLU A 440 -17.64 0.57 6.35
N GLY A 441 -16.36 0.25 6.08
CA GLY A 441 -15.96 -0.40 4.84
C GLY A 441 -15.92 0.53 3.63
N LEU A 442 -15.86 1.84 3.87
CA LEU A 442 -15.67 2.87 2.85
C LEU A 442 -14.20 2.94 2.43
N THR A 443 -13.95 3.27 1.16
CA THR A 443 -12.58 3.50 0.67
C THR A 443 -12.30 4.98 0.54
N LYS A 444 -11.36 5.50 1.33
CA LYS A 444 -10.89 6.87 1.19
C LYS A 444 -9.94 6.99 0.00
N ILE A 445 -10.17 7.97 -0.85
CA ILE A 445 -9.31 8.29 -2.00
C ILE A 445 -8.91 9.77 -2.00
N ILE A 446 -7.80 10.09 -2.64
CA ILE A 446 -7.33 11.46 -2.89
C ILE A 446 -6.94 11.63 -4.37
N SER A 447 -7.17 12.81 -4.95
CA SER A 447 -6.65 13.10 -6.29
C SER A 447 -5.12 12.92 -6.32
N ALA A 448 -4.59 12.31 -7.38
CA ALA A 448 -3.16 12.02 -7.47
C ALA A 448 -2.32 13.31 -7.50
N GLU A 449 -2.84 14.34 -8.16
CA GLU A 449 -2.28 15.69 -8.26
C GLU A 449 -3.30 16.73 -7.76
N PRO A 450 -2.85 17.94 -7.35
CA PRO A 450 -3.74 19.08 -7.17
C PRO A 450 -4.49 19.40 -8.46
N LEU A 451 -5.76 19.84 -8.34
CA LEU A 451 -6.62 20.06 -9.50
C LEU A 451 -6.02 21.08 -10.48
N LYS A 452 -6.27 20.85 -11.78
CA LYS A 452 -5.88 21.72 -12.88
C LYS A 452 -7.10 22.15 -13.70
N ASP A 453 -7.05 23.39 -14.20
CA ASP A 453 -7.97 23.94 -15.20
C ASP A 453 -7.16 24.26 -16.45
N SER A 454 -7.34 23.45 -17.51
CA SER A 454 -6.59 23.57 -18.77
C SER A 454 -5.06 23.52 -18.57
N GLY A 455 -4.58 22.54 -17.81
CA GLY A 455 -3.16 22.32 -17.51
C GLY A 455 -2.57 23.23 -16.42
N THR A 456 -3.32 24.22 -15.91
CA THR A 456 -2.86 25.14 -14.86
C THR A 456 -3.49 24.81 -13.52
N PHE A 457 -2.71 24.79 -12.44
CA PHE A 457 -3.25 24.50 -11.11
C PHE A 457 -4.39 25.45 -10.70
N LYS A 458 -5.49 24.87 -10.23
CA LYS A 458 -6.60 25.57 -9.61
C LYS A 458 -6.20 26.03 -8.21
N ASN A 459 -6.11 27.35 -8.05
CA ASN A 459 -5.89 27.96 -6.74
C ASN A 459 -7.20 28.46 -6.15
N ILE A 460 -7.40 28.21 -4.87
CA ILE A 460 -8.58 28.64 -4.11
C ILE A 460 -8.16 29.11 -2.72
N GLU A 461 -8.94 30.01 -2.13
CA GLU A 461 -8.82 30.35 -0.72
C GLU A 461 -9.39 29.23 0.14
N PHE A 462 -8.81 28.98 1.31
CA PHE A 462 -9.44 28.11 2.29
C PHE A 462 -10.77 28.73 2.77
N GLY A 463 -10.74 30.03 3.07
CA GLY A 463 -11.92 30.84 3.37
C GLY A 463 -11.63 32.00 4.31
N SER A 464 -12.68 32.52 4.95
CA SER A 464 -12.55 33.63 5.91
C SER A 464 -12.17 33.20 7.33
N ASN A 465 -12.07 31.90 7.59
CA ASN A 465 -11.71 31.32 8.88
C ASN A 465 -10.90 30.02 8.68
N THR A 466 -10.34 29.49 9.75
CA THR A 466 -9.44 28.32 9.71
C THR A 466 -10.14 26.97 9.82
N MET A 467 -11.45 26.94 10.03
CA MET A 467 -12.21 25.71 10.21
C MET A 467 -12.83 25.26 8.88
N PHE A 468 -12.58 24.01 8.51
CA PHE A 468 -13.25 23.41 7.36
C PHE A 468 -14.74 23.18 7.66
N SER A 469 -15.61 23.55 6.71
CA SER A 469 -17.02 23.16 6.66
C SER A 469 -17.47 23.08 5.21
N SER A 470 -18.54 22.35 4.91
CA SER A 470 -19.14 22.31 3.57
C SER A 470 -19.67 23.67 3.07
N THR A 471 -19.69 24.68 3.95
CA THR A 471 -20.21 26.03 3.69
C THR A 471 -19.13 27.11 3.68
N ASN A 472 -17.88 26.80 4.04
CA ASN A 472 -16.78 27.74 3.88
C ASN A 472 -16.34 27.80 2.39
N THR A 473 -15.42 28.69 2.02
CA THR A 473 -15.04 28.93 0.62
C THR A 473 -14.58 27.63 -0.08
N ILE A 474 -13.58 26.96 0.48
CA ILE A 474 -13.05 25.73 -0.12
C ILE A 474 -14.06 24.57 -0.06
N GLY A 475 -14.82 24.45 1.02
CA GLY A 475 -15.84 23.42 1.17
C GLY A 475 -17.01 23.59 0.22
N THR A 476 -17.43 24.82 -0.05
CA THR A 476 -18.48 25.12 -1.04
C THR A 476 -18.03 24.74 -2.46
N PHE A 477 -16.77 25.03 -2.80
CA PHE A 477 -16.19 24.56 -4.06
C PHE A 477 -16.15 23.03 -4.14
N LEU A 478 -15.59 22.37 -3.12
CA LEU A 478 -15.44 20.91 -3.06
C LEU A 478 -16.78 20.18 -3.12
N ASN A 479 -17.83 20.73 -2.51
CA ASN A 479 -19.16 20.08 -2.44
C ASN A 479 -20.15 20.64 -3.48
N GLY A 480 -19.68 21.40 -4.45
CA GLY A 480 -20.49 21.98 -5.53
C GLY A 480 -19.79 21.91 -6.88
N GLU A 481 -18.96 22.92 -7.18
CA GLU A 481 -18.24 23.04 -8.46
C GLU A 481 -17.38 21.82 -8.75
N TYR A 482 -16.64 21.31 -7.76
CA TYR A 482 -15.78 20.15 -7.92
C TYR A 482 -16.55 18.90 -8.38
N LEU A 483 -17.63 18.55 -7.69
CA LEU A 483 -18.48 17.40 -8.04
C LEU A 483 -19.06 17.53 -9.45
N THR A 484 -19.46 18.74 -9.83
CA THR A 484 -20.09 19.00 -11.14
C THR A 484 -19.08 18.97 -12.29
N ASN A 485 -17.92 19.61 -12.11
CA ASN A 485 -16.99 19.89 -13.20
C ASN A 485 -15.81 18.91 -13.30
N TYR A 486 -15.49 18.17 -12.24
CA TYR A 486 -14.29 17.31 -12.18
C TYR A 486 -14.63 15.84 -11.95
N VAL A 487 -15.77 15.53 -11.33
CA VAL A 487 -16.15 14.14 -11.01
C VAL A 487 -17.09 13.58 -12.08
N GLY A 488 -18.15 14.30 -12.47
CA GLY A 488 -19.16 13.82 -13.42
C GLY A 488 -20.16 12.83 -12.81
N GLU A 489 -21.28 12.61 -13.50
CA GLU A 489 -22.44 11.86 -12.96
C GLU A 489 -22.12 10.40 -12.61
N LYS A 490 -21.39 9.69 -13.49
CA LYS A 490 -21.02 8.28 -13.28
C LYS A 490 -20.34 8.06 -11.93
N TYR A 491 -19.37 8.91 -11.59
CA TYR A 491 -18.55 8.77 -10.39
C TYR A 491 -19.22 9.39 -9.16
N SER A 492 -20.05 10.42 -9.34
CA SER A 492 -20.77 11.08 -8.25
C SER A 492 -21.70 10.16 -7.46
N SER A 493 -22.24 9.11 -8.11
CA SER A 493 -23.08 8.10 -7.46
C SER A 493 -22.30 7.13 -6.56
N MET A 494 -20.98 6.99 -6.78
CA MET A 494 -20.08 6.12 -6.01
C MET A 494 -19.57 6.76 -4.71
N ILE A 495 -19.70 8.08 -4.58
CA ILE A 495 -19.25 8.83 -3.41
C ILE A 495 -20.31 8.72 -2.31
N GLU A 496 -19.86 8.46 -1.08
CA GLU A 496 -20.72 8.47 0.10
C GLU A 496 -21.25 9.88 0.39
N ASP A 497 -22.55 10.01 0.68
CA ASP A 497 -23.20 11.33 0.70
C ASP A 497 -22.82 12.17 1.93
N SER A 498 -22.41 11.54 3.03
CA SER A 498 -22.08 12.25 4.28
C SER A 498 -21.05 11.54 5.15
N THR A 499 -19.76 11.87 4.97
CA THR A 499 -18.69 11.32 5.81
C THR A 499 -18.17 12.30 6.83
N THR A 500 -17.51 11.76 7.86
CA THR A 500 -16.95 12.52 8.98
C THR A 500 -15.55 13.01 8.64
N TRP A 501 -15.32 14.32 8.75
CA TRP A 501 -14.02 14.96 8.53
C TRP A 501 -13.55 15.62 9.82
N TYR A 502 -12.48 15.08 10.41
CA TYR A 502 -11.93 15.55 11.68
C TYR A 502 -11.08 16.81 11.49
N THR A 503 -11.51 17.91 12.11
CA THR A 503 -10.96 19.27 11.96
C THR A 503 -10.09 19.64 13.16
N GLY A 504 -9.21 18.73 13.58
CA GLY A 504 -8.32 18.95 14.71
C GLY A 504 -7.36 20.14 14.51
N GLN A 505 -6.63 20.46 15.56
CA GLN A 505 -5.60 21.50 15.54
C GLN A 505 -4.24 20.87 15.84
N VAL A 506 -3.24 21.20 15.03
CA VAL A 506 -1.85 20.77 15.24
C VAL A 506 -0.98 22.03 15.18
N GLY A 507 -0.48 22.47 16.33
CA GLY A 507 0.47 23.58 16.40
C GLY A 507 1.93 23.11 16.28
N SER A 508 2.86 24.04 16.43
CA SER A 508 4.29 23.71 16.54
C SER A 508 4.55 22.77 17.73
N LEU A 509 5.48 21.82 17.57
CA LEU A 509 5.86 20.82 18.59
C LEU A 509 4.71 19.92 19.10
N THR A 510 3.63 19.80 18.34
CA THR A 510 2.52 18.91 18.70
C THR A 510 2.46 17.68 17.80
N SER A 511 1.92 16.58 18.35
CA SER A 511 1.78 15.32 17.62
C SER A 511 0.72 15.44 16.53
N TYR A 512 1.00 14.83 15.37
CA TYR A 512 0.05 14.72 14.27
C TYR A 512 -1.26 14.04 14.66
N LYS A 513 -1.25 13.19 15.71
CA LYS A 513 -2.45 12.52 16.25
C LYS A 513 -3.56 13.51 16.62
N LEU A 514 -3.22 14.73 17.03
CA LEU A 514 -4.20 15.77 17.38
C LEU A 514 -5.02 16.28 16.18
N ALA A 515 -4.61 15.95 14.95
CA ALA A 515 -5.42 16.20 13.76
C ALA A 515 -6.71 15.35 13.73
N LYS A 516 -6.72 14.19 14.40
CA LYS A 516 -7.84 13.23 14.46
C LYS A 516 -8.38 13.03 15.87
N TYR A 517 -7.51 13.01 16.87
CA TYR A 517 -7.82 12.62 18.24
C TYR A 517 -7.73 13.80 19.22
N LYS A 518 -8.38 13.68 20.38
CA LYS A 518 -8.34 14.70 21.44
C LYS A 518 -6.99 14.79 22.15
N ASP A 519 -6.27 13.68 22.19
CA ASP A 519 -4.96 13.54 22.82
C ASP A 519 -4.10 12.50 22.08
N THR A 520 -2.84 12.38 22.49
CA THR A 520 -1.85 11.47 21.89
C THR A 520 -2.10 9.99 22.24
N ASN A 521 -2.91 9.72 23.27
CA ASN A 521 -3.32 8.38 23.67
C ASN A 521 -4.55 7.90 22.90
N MET A 522 -5.07 8.72 21.98
CA MET A 522 -6.21 8.41 21.13
C MET A 522 -7.48 8.09 21.94
N SER A 523 -7.67 8.73 23.11
CA SER A 523 -8.80 8.45 24.02
C SER A 523 -10.19 8.82 23.46
N GLY A 524 -10.21 9.51 22.32
CA GLY A 524 -11.41 9.85 21.57
C GLY A 524 -11.11 10.79 20.42
N TYR A 525 -12.12 11.05 19.59
CA TYR A 525 -11.99 11.88 18.39
C TYR A 525 -12.12 13.38 18.68
N THR A 526 -11.39 14.19 17.91
CA THR A 526 -11.47 15.65 17.94
C THR A 526 -12.78 16.18 17.31
N THR A 527 -12.92 17.51 17.21
CA THR A 527 -14.02 18.13 16.46
C THR A 527 -14.06 17.64 15.02
N SER A 528 -15.27 17.54 14.48
CA SER A 528 -15.48 17.06 13.11
C SER A 528 -16.64 17.80 12.45
N THR A 529 -16.66 17.76 11.12
CA THR A 529 -17.79 18.20 10.30
C THR A 529 -18.25 17.07 9.37
N LYS A 530 -19.48 17.17 8.87
CA LYS A 530 -20.03 16.25 7.86
C LYS A 530 -19.94 16.90 6.49
N SER A 531 -19.40 16.16 5.52
CA SER A 531 -19.20 16.64 4.16
C SER A 531 -19.07 15.47 3.20
N LYS A 532 -19.50 15.65 1.94
CA LYS A 532 -19.35 14.65 0.88
C LYS A 532 -17.91 14.61 0.36
N VAL A 533 -17.30 15.79 0.25
CA VAL A 533 -15.92 15.99 -0.19
C VAL A 533 -15.15 16.80 0.86
N GLY A 534 -13.92 16.42 1.12
CA GLY A 534 -13.04 17.09 2.06
C GLY A 534 -11.59 17.13 1.57
N LEU A 535 -10.68 17.22 2.53
CA LEU A 535 -9.23 17.28 2.33
C LEU A 535 -8.57 16.33 3.33
N LEU A 536 -7.37 15.84 3.02
CA LEU A 536 -6.59 15.08 4.00
C LEU A 536 -6.04 15.98 5.11
N ARG A 537 -5.77 15.36 6.25
CA ARG A 537 -5.28 16.01 7.47
C ARG A 537 -3.76 16.05 7.52
N TYR A 538 -3.25 16.87 8.43
CA TYR A 538 -1.84 16.93 8.77
C TYR A 538 -1.35 15.54 9.24
N GLY A 539 -0.26 15.04 8.65
CA GLY A 539 0.28 13.73 8.96
C GLY A 539 -0.56 12.54 8.46
N GLU A 540 -1.64 12.75 7.71
CA GLU A 540 -2.42 11.62 7.17
C GLU A 540 -1.66 10.92 6.02
N LEU A 541 -1.89 9.62 5.84
CA LEU A 541 -1.34 8.87 4.71
C LEU A 541 -1.70 9.54 3.38
N MET A 542 -0.79 9.54 2.42
CA MET A 542 -0.97 10.14 1.09
C MET A 542 -1.19 11.66 1.06
N ALA A 543 -1.01 12.35 2.19
CA ALA A 543 -1.01 13.81 2.24
C ALA A 543 0.28 14.45 1.70
N GLY A 544 1.33 13.64 1.40
CA GLY A 544 2.61 14.10 0.86
C GLY A 544 2.63 14.47 -0.63
N GLN A 545 3.82 14.85 -1.12
CA GLN A 545 4.09 15.13 -2.53
C GLN A 545 4.57 13.86 -3.25
N PHE A 546 4.06 13.64 -4.47
CA PHE A 546 4.27 12.41 -5.26
C PHE A 546 4.77 12.67 -6.69
N ASP A 547 5.30 13.86 -6.95
CA ASP A 547 5.81 14.25 -8.26
C ASP A 547 7.00 15.22 -8.11
N VAL A 548 7.56 15.68 -9.22
CA VAL A 548 8.68 16.63 -9.34
C VAL A 548 8.35 17.76 -10.33
N GLY A 549 9.21 18.79 -10.38
CA GLY A 549 9.10 19.86 -11.37
C GLY A 549 7.77 20.65 -11.29
N ASP A 550 7.19 20.90 -12.47
CA ASP A 550 5.99 21.73 -12.67
C ASP A 550 4.68 21.04 -12.24
N ASN A 551 4.73 19.76 -11.86
CA ASN A 551 3.58 19.03 -11.31
C ASN A 551 3.41 19.20 -9.80
N ARG A 552 4.06 20.21 -9.21
CA ARG A 552 3.97 20.51 -7.77
C ARG A 552 3.49 21.93 -7.52
N ILE A 553 2.56 22.05 -6.60
CA ILE A 553 2.15 23.32 -6.02
C ILE A 553 1.95 23.12 -4.52
N THR A 554 2.03 24.21 -3.76
CA THR A 554 1.56 24.21 -2.38
C THR A 554 0.04 24.06 -2.37
N TYR A 555 -0.51 23.15 -1.59
CA TYR A 555 -1.95 22.91 -1.51
C TYR A 555 -2.46 22.82 -0.07
N TRP A 556 -3.75 23.08 0.10
CA TRP A 556 -4.41 23.07 1.40
C TRP A 556 -4.48 21.70 2.06
N ILE A 557 -4.26 21.67 3.38
CA ILE A 557 -4.54 20.54 4.27
C ILE A 557 -5.71 20.93 5.17
N LEU A 558 -6.54 19.97 5.58
CA LEU A 558 -7.75 20.22 6.35
C LEU A 558 -7.50 20.79 7.76
N THR A 559 -6.36 20.44 8.36
CA THR A 559 -6.02 20.71 9.76
C THR A 559 -5.58 22.16 9.96
N LYS A 560 -6.08 22.82 11.00
CA LYS A 560 -5.64 24.17 11.36
C LYS A 560 -4.37 24.16 12.22
N THR A 561 -3.56 25.20 12.10
CA THR A 561 -2.42 25.45 13.01
C THR A 561 -2.92 26.06 14.32
N ASP A 562 -3.75 27.08 14.19
CA ASP A 562 -4.38 27.84 15.26
C ASP A 562 -5.65 28.54 14.73
N ASP A 563 -6.15 29.55 15.45
CA ASP A 563 -7.36 30.29 15.05
C ASP A 563 -7.12 31.30 13.92
N THR A 564 -5.88 31.45 13.44
CA THR A 564 -5.45 32.40 12.40
C THR A 564 -4.90 31.74 11.14
N MET A 565 -4.30 30.55 11.25
CA MET A 565 -3.65 29.85 10.14
C MET A 565 -4.12 28.40 9.97
N VAL A 566 -4.05 27.94 8.73
CA VAL A 566 -4.32 26.57 8.28
C VAL A 566 -3.06 25.98 7.68
N HIS A 567 -2.86 24.67 7.83
CA HIS A 567 -1.74 23.98 7.23
C HIS A 567 -1.87 23.89 5.70
N GLY A 568 -0.74 23.99 5.00
CA GLY A 568 -0.63 23.63 3.59
C GLY A 568 0.58 22.75 3.33
N MET A 569 0.42 21.74 2.48
CA MET A 569 1.53 20.93 1.99
C MET A 569 2.33 21.75 0.98
N GLY A 570 3.57 22.10 1.31
CA GLY A 570 4.47 22.82 0.43
C GLY A 570 4.89 22.02 -0.79
N ASN A 571 5.20 22.72 -1.89
CA ASN A 571 5.69 22.12 -3.13
C ASN A 571 6.99 21.28 -2.97
N TYR A 572 7.78 21.50 -1.92
CA TYR A 572 8.97 20.69 -1.62
C TYR A 572 8.75 19.63 -0.52
N GLY A 573 7.51 19.37 -0.11
CA GLY A 573 7.18 18.33 0.88
C GLY A 573 7.30 18.76 2.35
N THR A 574 7.42 20.06 2.64
CA THR A 574 7.33 20.60 4.02
C THR A 574 5.97 21.23 4.24
N VAL A 575 5.43 21.16 5.45
CA VAL A 575 4.16 21.82 5.79
C VAL A 575 4.40 23.29 6.16
N TYR A 576 3.54 24.18 5.67
CA TYR A 576 3.54 25.61 5.97
C TYR A 576 2.28 26.02 6.73
N ASP A 577 2.42 27.02 7.60
CA ASP A 577 1.30 27.72 8.22
C ASP A 577 0.86 28.87 7.30
N ILE A 578 -0.40 28.88 6.90
CA ILE A 578 -0.91 29.74 5.85
C ILE A 578 -2.19 30.44 6.29
N TYR A 579 -2.28 31.75 6.04
CA TYR A 579 -3.52 32.48 6.24
C TYR A 579 -4.63 31.99 5.30
N PRO A 580 -5.87 31.78 5.79
CA PRO A 580 -6.92 31.09 5.03
C PRO A 580 -7.42 31.84 3.79
N TYR A 581 -7.13 33.14 3.67
CA TYR A 581 -7.45 33.98 2.51
C TYR A 581 -6.39 33.95 1.39
N ALA A 582 -5.30 33.20 1.56
CA ALA A 582 -4.29 33.07 0.50
C ALA A 582 -4.75 32.09 -0.60
N LEU A 583 -4.19 32.19 -1.81
CA LEU A 583 -4.54 31.32 -2.93
C LEU A 583 -3.54 30.18 -3.06
N TYR A 584 -4.02 28.94 -2.90
CA TYR A 584 -3.21 27.72 -3.03
C TYR A 584 -3.98 26.59 -3.70
N GLY A 585 -3.23 25.56 -4.12
CA GLY A 585 -3.79 24.39 -4.77
C GLY A 585 -4.80 23.66 -3.89
N VAL A 586 -5.67 22.89 -4.54
CA VAL A 586 -6.66 22.03 -3.88
C VAL A 586 -6.46 20.58 -4.33
N LYS A 587 -6.44 19.66 -3.36
CA LYS A 587 -6.24 18.23 -3.59
C LYS A 587 -7.38 17.46 -2.91
N PRO A 588 -8.53 17.27 -3.59
CA PRO A 588 -9.75 16.73 -3.00
C PRO A 588 -9.58 15.30 -2.47
N ALA A 589 -10.18 15.04 -1.32
CA ALA A 589 -10.32 13.72 -0.74
C ALA A 589 -11.80 13.33 -0.62
N LEU A 590 -12.08 12.05 -0.80
CA LEU A 590 -13.42 11.47 -0.92
C LEU A 590 -13.48 10.12 -0.21
N ASN A 591 -14.67 9.71 0.19
CA ASN A 591 -14.95 8.35 0.62
C ASN A 591 -15.91 7.70 -0.37
N LEU A 592 -15.51 6.55 -0.91
CA LEU A 592 -16.32 5.76 -1.82
C LEU A 592 -17.12 4.71 -1.06
N LYS A 593 -18.33 4.43 -1.55
CA LYS A 593 -19.25 3.44 -0.98
C LYS A 593 -18.64 2.05 -0.93
N SER A 594 -19.05 1.27 0.06
CA SER A 594 -18.55 -0.10 0.28
C SER A 594 -18.89 -1.08 -0.85
N ASN A 595 -19.90 -0.77 -1.69
CA ASN A 595 -20.31 -1.59 -2.83
C ASN A 595 -19.64 -1.20 -4.17
N VAL A 596 -18.59 -0.38 -4.13
CA VAL A 596 -17.81 -0.06 -5.34
C VAL A 596 -16.92 -1.24 -5.69
N VAL A 597 -16.98 -1.68 -6.95
CA VAL A 597 -16.21 -2.82 -7.48
C VAL A 597 -15.28 -2.39 -8.61
N ILE A 598 -14.19 -3.13 -8.75
CA ILE A 598 -13.20 -2.98 -9.81
C ILE A 598 -13.74 -3.62 -11.10
N THR A 599 -13.62 -2.92 -12.21
CA THR A 599 -14.01 -3.39 -13.56
C THR A 599 -12.82 -3.63 -14.48
N GLY A 600 -11.60 -3.39 -14.00
CA GLY A 600 -10.37 -3.56 -14.78
C GLY A 600 -9.21 -2.73 -14.24
N GLY A 601 -8.04 -2.91 -14.84
CA GLY A 601 -6.78 -2.32 -14.36
C GLY A 601 -6.11 -3.15 -13.27
N ASN A 602 -4.85 -2.82 -12.95
CA ASN A 602 -4.06 -3.51 -11.94
C ASN A 602 -3.60 -2.60 -10.77
N GLY A 603 -4.12 -1.38 -10.71
CA GLY A 603 -3.87 -0.45 -9.61
C GLY A 603 -2.52 0.28 -9.70
N THR A 604 -1.76 0.09 -10.79
CA THR A 604 -0.54 0.86 -11.06
C THR A 604 -0.86 2.20 -11.73
N LYS A 605 0.09 3.15 -11.73
CA LYS A 605 -0.09 4.45 -12.41
C LYS A 605 -0.42 4.30 -13.91
N ASN A 606 0.17 3.30 -14.57
CA ASN A 606 0.01 3.03 -16.00
C ASN A 606 -1.25 2.20 -16.31
N SER A 607 -1.80 1.48 -15.33
CA SER A 607 -3.05 0.72 -15.45
C SER A 607 -3.89 0.86 -14.17
N PRO A 608 -4.42 2.07 -13.89
CA PRO A 608 -5.22 2.34 -12.70
C PRO A 608 -6.52 1.54 -12.71
N PHE A 609 -7.09 1.30 -11.53
CA PHE A 609 -8.38 0.63 -11.41
C PHE A 609 -9.50 1.44 -12.05
N THR A 610 -10.31 0.78 -12.86
CA THR A 610 -11.61 1.30 -13.33
C THR A 610 -12.71 0.77 -12.43
N LEU A 611 -13.77 1.55 -12.23
CA LEU A 611 -14.78 1.27 -11.19
C LEU A 611 -16.22 1.28 -11.72
N SER A 612 -17.07 0.53 -11.01
CA SER A 612 -18.53 0.56 -11.10
C SER A 612 -19.17 0.32 -9.72
N LEU A 613 -20.50 0.48 -9.63
CA LEU A 613 -21.26 0.00 -8.47
C LEU A 613 -21.64 -1.46 -8.71
N ALA A 614 -21.53 -2.30 -7.66
CA ALA A 614 -22.10 -3.63 -7.69
C ALA A 614 -23.61 -3.56 -8.01
N SER A 615 -24.08 -4.48 -8.86
CA SER A 615 -25.46 -4.56 -9.34
C SER A 615 -26.43 -5.05 -8.27
#